data_AF-A0A356G574-F1
#
_entry.id   AF-A0A356G574-F1
#
_cell.length_a   1.000
_cell.length_b   1.000
_cell.length_c   1.000
_cell.angle_alpha   90.00
_cell.angle_beta   90.00
_cell.angle_gamma   90.00
#
_symmetry.space_group_name_H-M   'P 1'
#
loop_
_entity.id
_entity.type
_entity.pdbx_description
1 polymer ?
#
loop_
_entity_poly.entity_id
_entity_poly.type
_entity_poly.pdbx_seq_one_letter_code
_entity_poly.pdbx_strand_id
1 'polypeptide(L)' 'LVTAGGRVLDVTAVAPTFEEARERAYAACELIDFEGKTYRSDIGMRAIAR' A
#
# COMPACT_ATOMS: atom_id res chain seq x y z
N LEU A 1 19.07 -4.93 -0.50
CA LEU A 1 18.32 -3.94 0.31
C LEU A 1 18.51 -4.28 1.78
N VAL A 2 18.66 -3.29 2.67
CA VAL A 2 18.79 -3.50 4.13
C VAL A 2 17.61 -2.80 4.79
N THR A 3 16.89 -3.48 5.68
CA THR A 3 15.77 -2.93 6.46
C THR A 3 16.25 -2.49 7.84
N ALA A 4 15.59 -1.49 8.45
CA ALA A 4 16.03 -0.86 9.71
C ALA A 4 14.93 -0.81 10.78
N GLY A 5 14.04 -1.81 10.82
CA GLY A 5 12.93 -1.89 11.77
C GLY A 5 11.76 -2.72 11.26
N GLY A 6 10.70 -2.81 12.07
CA GLY A 6 9.51 -3.59 11.75
C GLY A 6 8.64 -2.97 10.64
N ARG A 7 8.43 -1.65 10.67
CA ARG A 7 7.77 -0.90 9.58
C ARG A 7 8.85 -0.24 8.73
N VAL A 8 8.89 -0.56 7.44
CA VAL A 8 10.00 -0.19 6.56
C VAL A 8 9.64 0.98 5.65
N LEU A 9 8.45 0.96 5.04
CA LEU A 9 7.98 1.97 4.09
C LEU A 9 6.50 2.27 4.33
N ASP A 10 6.11 3.53 4.06
CA ASP A 10 4.73 3.94 3.89
C ASP A 10 4.49 4.28 2.42
N VAL A 11 3.55 3.58 1.77
CA VAL A 11 3.16 3.84 0.37
C VAL A 11 1.85 4.61 0.37
N THR A 12 1.85 5.78 -0.24
CA THR A 12 0.68 6.68 -0.32
C THR A 12 0.43 7.04 -1.78
N ALA A 13 -0.84 7.14 -2.17
CA ALA A 13 -1.24 7.61 -3.48
C ALA A 13 -2.35 8.66 -3.37
N VAL A 14 -2.40 9.56 -4.34
CA VAL A 14 -3.43 10.59 -4.48
C VAL A 14 -4.11 10.42 -5.83
N ALA A 15 -5.44 10.45 -5.80
CA ALA A 15 -6.28 10.32 -6.99
C ALA A 15 -7.62 11.04 -6.78
N PRO A 16 -8.38 11.33 -7.85
CA PRO A 16 -9.72 11.92 -7.78
C PRO A 16 -10.74 11.14 -6.94
N THR A 17 -10.63 9.81 -6.87
CA THR A 17 -11.50 8.97 -6.03
C THR A 17 -10.71 8.14 -5.02
N PHE A 18 -11.40 7.70 -3.97
CA PHE A 18 -10.78 6.87 -2.94
C PHE A 18 -10.40 5.48 -3.50
N GLU A 19 -11.24 4.91 -4.35
CA GLU A 19 -11.02 3.64 -5.04
C GLU A 19 -9.74 3.70 -5.87
N GLU A 20 -9.59 4.76 -6.68
CA GLU A 20 -8.41 4.94 -7.53
C GLU A 20 -7.14 5.18 -6.70
N ALA A 21 -7.25 5.97 -5.62
CA ALA A 21 -6.12 6.18 -4.72
C ALA A 21 -5.67 4.85 -4.08
N ARG A 22 -6.63 4.02 -3.64
CA ARG A 22 -6.35 2.71 -3.09
C ARG A 22 -5.70 1.78 -4.12
N GLU A 23 -6.24 1.70 -5.33
CA GLU A 23 -5.68 0.88 -6.41
C GLU A 23 -4.24 1.29 -6.75
N ARG A 24 -3.98 2.59 -6.88
CA ARG A 24 -2.62 3.12 -7.14
C ARG A 24 -1.65 2.81 -6.01
N ALA A 25 -2.07 2.94 -4.75
CA ALA A 25 -1.22 2.61 -3.61
C ALA A 25 -0.82 1.13 -3.62
N TYR A 26 -1.77 0.23 -3.89
CA TYR A 26 -1.47 -1.20 -3.99
C TYR A 26 -0.64 -1.57 -5.22
N ALA A 27 -0.90 -0.95 -6.38
CA ALA A 27 -0.05 -1.14 -7.56
C ALA A 27 1.39 -0.70 -7.31
N ALA A 28 1.60 0.41 -6.59
CA ALA A 28 2.93 0.86 -6.21
C ALA A 28 3.61 -0.10 -5.20
N CYS A 29 2.86 -0.68 -4.27
CA CYS A 29 3.37 -1.73 -3.39
C CYS A 29 3.91 -2.92 -4.20
N GLU A 30 3.24 -3.35 -5.27
CA GLU A 30 3.68 -4.50 -6.09
C GLU A 30 5.01 -4.29 -6.82
N LEU A 31 5.40 -3.04 -7.05
CA LEU A 31 6.67 -2.72 -7.71
C LEU A 31 7.88 -2.81 -6.77
N ILE A 32 7.65 -2.92 -5.46
CA ILE A 32 8.70 -2.93 -4.44
C ILE A 32 8.90 -4.36 -3.98
N ASP A 33 10.12 -4.91 -4.10
CA ASP A 33 10.43 -6.26 -3.63
C ASP A 33 11.66 -6.29 -2.71
N PHE A 34 11.54 -7.04 -1.62
CA PHE A 34 12.62 -7.34 -0.69
C PHE A 34 12.25 -8.55 0.17
N GLU A 35 13.27 -9.26 0.66
CA GLU A 35 13.10 -10.43 1.51
C GLU A 35 12.22 -10.13 2.74
N GLY A 36 11.19 -10.96 2.94
CA GLY A 36 10.29 -10.84 4.09
C GLY A 36 9.28 -9.69 4.01
N LYS A 37 9.14 -9.01 2.87
CA LYS A 37 8.10 -8.00 2.65
C LYS A 37 6.72 -8.54 3.01
N THR A 38 6.01 -7.82 3.87
CA THR A 38 4.62 -8.11 4.25
C THR A 38 3.83 -6.80 4.35
N TYR A 39 2.58 -6.83 3.92
CA TYR A 39 1.65 -5.72 4.04
C TYR A 39 0.20 -6.23 3.96
N ARG A 40 -0.76 -5.43 4.45
CA ARG A 40 -2.20 -5.75 4.41
C ARG A 40 -2.82 -5.37 3.09
N SER A 41 -3.69 -6.20 2.53
CA SER A 41 -4.42 -5.95 1.27
C SER A 41 -5.82 -5.34 1.46
N ASP A 42 -6.28 -5.12 2.69
CA ASP A 42 -7.64 -4.69 3.02
C ASP A 42 -7.75 -3.24 3.52
N ILE A 43 -6.68 -2.45 3.44
CA ILE A 43 -6.68 -1.05 3.86
C ILE A 43 -7.69 -0.29 2.99
N GLY A 44 -8.57 0.47 3.65
CA GLY A 44 -9.57 1.31 2.97
C GLY A 44 -10.86 0.62 2.53
N MET A 45 -10.98 -0.73 2.61
CA MET A 45 -12.18 -1.44 2.11
C MET A 45 -13.50 -0.97 2.74
N ARG A 46 -13.48 -0.56 4.02
CA ARG A 46 -14.66 -0.04 4.71
C ARG A 46 -15.11 1.35 4.25
N ALA A 47 -14.23 2.10 3.59
CA ALA A 47 -14.57 3.41 3.04
C ALA A 47 -15.21 3.29 1.65
N ILE A 48 -14.84 2.26 0.88
CA ILE A 48 -15.44 1.95 -0.44
C ILE A 48 -16.86 1.40 -0.29
N ALA A 49 -17.14 0.64 0.77
CA ALA A 49 -18.44 0.02 1.01
C ALA A 49 -19.51 0.97 1.59
N ARG A 50 -19.26 2.29 1.60
CA ARG A 50 -20.13 3.32 2.17
C ARG A 50 -20.50 4.35 1.12
#